data_AF-A0A176RSN5-F1
#
_entry.id   AF-A0A176RSN5-F1
#
_cell.length_a   1.000
_cell.length_b   1.000
_cell.length_c   1.000
_cell.angle_alpha   90.00
_cell.angle_beta   90.00
_cell.angle_gamma   90.00
#
_symmetry.space_group_name_H-M   'P 1'
#
loop_
_entity.id
_entity.type
_entity.pdbx_description
1 polymer ?
#
loop_
_entity_poly.entity_id
_entity_poly.type
_entity_poly.pdbx_seq_one_letter_code
_entity_poly.pdbx_strand_id
1 'polypeptide(L)'
;MVRKLYVERLFEMFLPLDTERYQARLLAEDFYQSGDLQPICDFMEQRYFKVFDNRDYGSANELTIKTAFLTVLFDDISYIMDSELALQRRYADLTMIIRPERRKYPLKDFILEFKYISLANAELSGEKAKPMSVDELKALAPVKQKLAESKKQLLDYQTRLQSKYGEVLRLQLISVVAVGFDRVVWETVENK
;
A
#
# COMPACT_ATOMS: atom_id res chain seq x y z
N MET A 1 17.33 21.53 6.16
CA MET A 1 16.84 20.65 7.26
C MET A 1 16.02 21.41 8.32
N VAL A 2 16.47 22.56 8.86
CA VAL A 2 15.75 23.24 9.96
C VAL A 2 14.37 23.80 9.59
N ARG A 3 14.18 24.31 8.36
CA ARG A 3 12.87 24.86 7.91
C ARG A 3 11.77 23.79 7.76
N LYS A 4 12.09 22.57 7.31
CA LYS A 4 11.10 21.49 7.09
C LYS A 4 10.54 21.03 8.44
N LEU A 5 11.42 20.79 9.42
CA LEU A 5 11.05 20.47 10.81
C LEU A 5 10.20 21.57 11.48
N TYR A 6 10.48 22.85 11.21
CA TYR A 6 9.71 23.96 11.79
C TYR A 6 8.30 24.05 11.19
N VAL A 7 8.18 23.83 9.88
CA VAL A 7 6.90 23.82 9.18
C VAL A 7 6.07 22.59 9.57
N GLU A 8 6.67 21.41 9.68
CA GLU A 8 6.01 20.18 10.16
C GLU A 8 5.48 20.36 11.58
N ARG A 9 6.26 20.96 12.49
CA ARG A 9 5.85 21.22 13.87
C ARG A 9 4.72 22.25 13.96
N LEU A 10 4.72 23.25 13.07
CA LEU A 10 3.61 24.19 12.95
C LEU A 10 2.36 23.49 12.39
N PHE A 11 2.50 22.62 11.39
CA PHE A 11 1.37 21.81 10.91
C PHE A 11 0.83 20.89 12.01
N GLU A 12 1.69 20.27 12.83
CA GLU A 12 1.24 19.45 13.98
C GLU A 12 0.51 20.28 15.05
N MET A 13 0.90 21.54 15.26
CA MET A 13 0.25 22.42 16.23
C MET A 13 -1.05 23.06 15.70
N PHE A 14 -1.17 23.24 14.38
CA PHE A 14 -2.25 24.02 13.77
C PHE A 14 -3.17 23.22 12.83
N LEU A 15 -2.86 21.97 12.48
CA LEU A 15 -3.82 21.08 11.83
C LEU A 15 -4.90 20.72 12.85
N PRO A 16 -6.19 20.88 12.50
CA PRO A 16 -7.25 20.31 13.31
C PRO A 16 -6.98 18.81 13.45
N LEU A 17 -6.99 18.32 14.71
CA LEU A 17 -6.81 16.90 15.06
C LEU A 17 -7.80 15.99 14.31
N ASP A 18 -8.88 16.55 13.77
CA ASP A 18 -9.94 15.84 13.07
C ASP A 18 -9.78 15.81 11.53
N THR A 19 -8.66 16.30 10.98
CA THR A 19 -8.45 16.24 9.52
C THR A 19 -8.11 14.83 9.04
N GLU A 20 -8.63 14.45 7.88
CA GLU A 20 -8.31 13.17 7.21
C GLU A 20 -6.80 12.99 7.00
N ARG A 21 -6.06 14.09 6.78
CA ARG A 21 -4.61 14.07 6.64
C ARG A 21 -3.90 13.69 7.93
N TYR A 22 -4.38 14.18 9.08
CA TYR A 22 -3.82 13.82 10.38
C TYR A 22 -4.09 12.34 10.69
N GLN A 23 -5.30 11.86 10.41
CA GLN A 23 -5.65 10.45 10.55
C GLN A 23 -4.80 9.56 9.64
N ALA A 24 -4.69 9.88 8.35
CA ALA A 24 -3.86 9.15 7.40
C ALA A 24 -2.40 9.05 7.87
N ARG A 25 -1.86 10.14 8.43
CA ARG A 25 -0.50 10.15 8.98
C ARG A 25 -0.35 9.21 10.18
N LEU A 26 -1.28 9.22 11.13
CA LEU A 26 -1.23 8.32 12.29
C LEU A 26 -1.31 6.84 11.86
N LEU A 27 -2.17 6.52 10.89
CA LEU A 27 -2.30 5.17 10.35
C LEU A 27 -1.00 4.73 9.65
N ALA A 28 -0.35 5.63 8.90
CA ALA A 28 0.94 5.35 8.27
C ALA A 28 2.06 5.14 9.31
N GLU A 29 2.13 5.98 10.35
CA GLU A 29 3.12 5.86 11.43
C GLU A 29 2.99 4.54 12.22
N ASP A 30 1.76 4.06 12.46
CA ASP A 30 1.52 2.74 13.04
C ASP A 30 1.96 1.63 12.07
N PHE A 31 1.52 1.69 10.81
CA PHE A 31 1.87 0.72 9.78
C PHE A 31 3.39 0.55 9.63
N TYR A 32 4.18 1.63 9.69
CA TYR A 32 5.63 1.55 9.57
C TYR A 32 6.30 0.69 10.66
N GLN A 33 5.65 0.57 11.83
CA GLN A 33 6.12 -0.21 12.97
C GLN A 33 5.46 -1.61 13.01
N SER A 34 4.14 -1.66 12.85
CA SER A 34 3.34 -2.89 12.97
C SER A 34 3.42 -3.76 11.72
N GLY A 35 3.49 -3.14 10.54
CA GLY A 35 3.31 -3.78 9.24
C GLY A 35 1.86 -4.20 8.95
N ASP A 36 0.90 -3.79 9.78
CA ASP A 36 -0.52 -4.07 9.59
C ASP A 36 -1.13 -3.04 8.64
N LEU A 37 -1.49 -3.47 7.43
CA LEU A 37 -2.07 -2.59 6.43
C LEU A 37 -3.59 -2.44 6.58
N GLN A 38 -4.25 -3.26 7.42
CA GLN A 38 -5.72 -3.27 7.50
C GLN A 38 -6.32 -1.89 7.86
N PRO A 39 -5.80 -1.15 8.85
CA PRO A 39 -6.35 0.17 9.17
C PRO A 39 -6.26 1.17 8.01
N ILE A 40 -5.22 1.06 7.18
CA ILE A 40 -5.07 1.87 5.98
C ILE A 40 -6.06 1.41 4.91
N CYS A 41 -6.21 0.10 4.66
CA CYS A 41 -7.21 -0.44 3.75
C CYS A 41 -8.62 0.06 4.10
N ASP A 42 -9.01 -0.01 5.37
CA ASP A 42 -10.30 0.47 5.85
C ASP A 42 -10.47 1.98 5.62
N PHE A 43 -9.42 2.77 5.88
CA PHE A 43 -9.43 4.21 5.60
C PHE A 43 -9.60 4.51 4.10
N MET A 44 -8.89 3.78 3.24
CA MET A 44 -8.99 3.93 1.77
C MET A 44 -10.41 3.64 1.30
N GLU A 45 -11.01 2.51 1.71
CA GLU A 45 -12.39 2.13 1.39
C GLU A 45 -13.42 3.16 1.90
N GLN A 46 -13.22 3.68 3.11
CA GLN A 46 -14.20 4.54 3.77
C GLN A 46 -14.14 6.02 3.37
N ARG A 47 -13.01 6.48 2.81
CA ARG A 47 -12.75 7.89 2.51
C ARG A 47 -12.38 8.10 1.04
N TYR A 48 -11.18 7.71 0.65
CA TYR A 48 -10.65 8.07 -0.67
C TYR A 48 -11.41 7.40 -1.80
N PHE A 49 -11.76 6.14 -1.61
CA PHE A 49 -12.42 5.38 -2.65
C PHE A 49 -13.89 5.76 -2.86
N LYS A 50 -14.54 6.34 -1.84
CA LYS A 50 -15.91 6.86 -1.97
C LYS A 50 -16.03 8.09 -2.86
N VAL A 51 -14.92 8.77 -3.13
CA VAL A 51 -14.90 9.96 -3.99
C VAL A 51 -14.97 9.56 -5.47
N PHE A 52 -14.52 8.36 -5.82
CA PHE A 52 -14.60 7.86 -7.19
C PHE A 52 -16.04 7.43 -7.53
N ASP A 53 -16.56 7.97 -8.63
CA ASP A 53 -17.87 7.59 -9.16
C ASP A 53 -17.75 6.38 -10.10
N ASN A 54 -18.87 5.72 -10.40
CA ASN A 54 -18.95 4.58 -11.34
C ASN A 54 -18.30 4.85 -12.72
N ARG A 55 -18.14 6.12 -13.11
CA ARG A 55 -17.45 6.52 -14.35
C ARG A 55 -15.94 6.32 -14.27
N ASP A 56 -15.35 6.54 -13.11
CA ASP A 56 -13.90 6.43 -12.88
C ASP A 56 -13.43 4.97 -12.91
N TYR A 57 -14.33 4.03 -12.63
CA TYR A 57 -14.08 2.58 -12.73
C TYR A 57 -13.68 2.14 -14.15
N GLY A 58 -14.12 2.85 -15.19
CA GLY A 58 -13.80 2.52 -16.58
C GLY A 58 -12.33 2.74 -16.95
N SER A 59 -11.64 3.63 -16.23
CA SER A 59 -10.22 3.96 -16.44
C SER A 59 -9.29 3.53 -15.31
N ALA A 60 -9.86 3.03 -14.20
CA ALA A 60 -9.10 2.60 -13.03
C ALA A 60 -8.23 1.37 -13.33
N ASN A 61 -7.02 1.37 -12.79
CA ASN A 61 -6.05 0.28 -12.90
C ASN A 61 -5.11 0.25 -11.69
N GLU A 62 -4.10 -0.63 -11.72
CA GLU A 62 -3.10 -0.76 -10.65
C GLU A 62 -2.39 0.56 -10.32
N LEU A 63 -2.10 1.40 -11.31
CA LEU A 63 -1.48 2.70 -11.09
C LEU A 63 -2.39 3.62 -10.27
N THR A 64 -3.70 3.63 -10.53
CA THR A 64 -4.66 4.41 -9.74
C THR A 64 -4.63 4.01 -8.26
N ILE A 65 -4.64 2.71 -7.98
CA ILE A 65 -4.58 2.18 -6.61
C ILE A 65 -3.25 2.53 -5.96
N LYS A 66 -2.13 2.32 -6.65
CA LYS A 66 -0.79 2.68 -6.18
C LYS A 66 -0.72 4.18 -5.84
N THR A 67 -1.19 5.04 -6.73
CA THR A 67 -1.20 6.50 -6.50
C THR A 67 -2.04 6.86 -5.28
N ALA A 68 -3.21 6.23 -5.10
CA ALA A 68 -4.06 6.48 -3.95
C ALA A 68 -3.34 6.08 -2.63
N PHE A 69 -2.73 4.89 -2.57
CA PHE A 69 -1.97 4.45 -1.40
C PHE A 69 -0.74 5.33 -1.11
N LEU A 70 -0.07 5.84 -2.14
CA LEU A 70 1.05 6.78 -1.98
C LEU A 70 0.64 8.07 -1.27
N THR A 71 -0.61 8.53 -1.39
CA THR A 71 -1.05 9.73 -0.66
C THR A 71 -1.10 9.52 0.86
N VAL A 72 -1.12 8.28 1.33
CA VAL A 72 -1.06 7.91 2.76
C VAL A 72 0.35 7.48 3.15
N LEU A 73 0.99 6.63 2.34
CA LEU A 73 2.24 5.96 2.71
C LEU A 73 3.51 6.75 2.39
N PHE A 74 3.43 7.87 1.65
CA PHE A 74 4.61 8.62 1.24
C PHE A 74 5.32 9.29 2.43
N ASP A 75 6.51 8.77 2.77
CA ASP A 75 7.42 9.31 3.78
C ASP A 75 8.88 9.30 3.26
N ASP A 76 9.30 10.42 2.67
CA ASP A 76 10.66 10.62 2.18
C ASP A 76 11.71 10.83 3.28
N ILE A 77 11.26 11.00 4.53
CA ILE A 77 12.08 11.28 5.71
C ILE A 77 12.60 9.99 6.34
N SER A 78 11.76 8.97 6.46
CA SER A 78 12.16 7.68 7.03
C SER A 78 12.63 6.70 5.96
N TYR A 79 12.10 6.81 4.73
CA TYR A 79 12.30 5.83 3.67
C TYR A 79 12.99 6.40 2.43
N ILE A 80 13.79 5.55 1.80
CA ILE A 80 14.12 5.63 0.38
C ILE A 80 12.96 4.93 -0.33
N MET A 81 12.07 5.73 -0.89
CA MET A 81 10.92 5.24 -1.64
C MET A 81 11.28 5.18 -3.12
N ASP A 82 11.08 4.02 -3.72
CA ASP A 82 11.29 3.81 -5.15
C ASP A 82 10.08 3.12 -5.77
N SER A 83 9.82 3.49 -7.00
CA SER A 83 8.71 3.09 -7.84
C SER A 83 9.27 3.21 -9.26
N GLU A 84 9.90 2.17 -9.79
CA GLU A 84 10.77 2.39 -10.94
C GLU A 84 10.00 2.58 -12.25
N LEU A 85 10.31 3.68 -12.94
CA LEU A 85 10.37 3.80 -14.40
C LEU A 85 11.82 4.14 -14.76
N ALA A 86 12.65 3.12 -15.02
CA ALA A 86 13.86 3.11 -15.88
C ALA A 86 14.95 2.23 -15.28
N LEU A 87 14.84 0.90 -15.39
CA LEU A 87 15.83 0.05 -16.09
C LEU A 87 15.38 -1.43 -15.93
N GLN A 88 14.78 -1.99 -16.99
CA GLN A 88 14.43 -3.42 -17.16
C GLN A 88 13.05 -3.93 -16.70
N ARG A 89 12.05 -3.04 -16.53
CA ARG A 89 10.59 -3.35 -16.64
C ARG A 89 10.03 -4.53 -15.81
N ARG A 90 10.62 -4.87 -14.66
CA ARG A 90 10.00 -5.77 -13.67
C ARG A 90 10.54 -5.34 -12.30
N TYR A 91 9.87 -4.38 -11.65
CA TYR A 91 10.09 -4.05 -10.24
C TYR A 91 8.75 -4.00 -9.52
N ALA A 92 8.80 -4.14 -8.20
CA ALA A 92 7.63 -4.06 -7.35
C ALA A 92 6.99 -2.67 -7.46
N ASP A 93 5.67 -2.62 -7.29
CA ASP A 93 4.95 -1.37 -7.44
C ASP A 93 5.40 -0.29 -6.45
N LEU A 94 5.68 -0.63 -5.20
CA LEU A 94 6.19 0.31 -4.21
C LEU A 94 7.23 -0.35 -3.30
N THR A 95 8.42 0.23 -3.26
CA THR A 95 9.47 -0.18 -2.31
C THR A 95 9.70 0.92 -1.28
N MET A 96 9.75 0.57 0.00
CA MET A 96 10.03 1.46 1.12
C MET A 96 11.20 0.90 1.92
N ILE A 97 12.42 1.37 1.63
CA ILE A 97 13.64 0.94 2.33
C ILE A 97 14.02 1.98 3.38
N ILE A 98 14.13 1.57 4.65
CA ILE A 98 14.48 2.47 5.75
C ILE A 98 15.86 3.06 5.47
N ARG A 99 15.95 4.40 5.53
CA ARG A 99 17.23 5.11 5.39
C ARG A 99 18.22 4.70 6.47
N PRO A 100 19.53 4.60 6.18
CA PRO A 100 20.53 4.12 7.14
C PRO A 100 20.46 4.79 8.53
N GLU A 101 20.27 6.11 8.57
CA GLU A 101 20.20 6.92 9.79
C GLU A 101 18.90 6.71 10.61
N ARG A 102 17.88 6.10 10.00
CA ARG A 102 16.57 5.81 10.60
C ARG A 102 16.46 4.39 11.15
N ARG A 103 17.41 3.50 10.85
CA ARG A 103 17.44 2.08 11.29
C ARG A 103 17.42 1.87 12.81
N LYS A 104 17.77 2.90 13.59
CA LYS A 104 17.69 2.90 15.06
C LYS A 104 16.25 2.85 15.59
N TYR A 105 15.27 3.25 14.77
CA TYR A 105 13.86 3.18 15.12
C TYR A 105 13.29 1.78 14.79
N PRO A 106 12.20 1.34 15.46
CA PRO A 106 11.59 0.04 15.25
C PRO A 106 10.72 0.01 13.98
N LEU A 107 11.22 0.57 12.88
CA LEU A 107 10.55 0.55 11.58
C LEU A 107 10.86 -0.74 10.82
N LYS A 108 9.98 -1.09 9.88
CA LYS A 108 10.15 -2.21 8.93
C LYS A 108 10.38 -1.70 7.50
N ASP A 109 11.03 -2.51 6.68
CA ASP A 109 11.15 -2.27 5.23
C ASP A 109 9.96 -2.92 4.52
N PHE A 110 9.48 -2.32 3.44
CA PHE A 110 8.31 -2.84 2.73
C PHE A 110 8.54 -2.97 1.24
N ILE A 111 7.97 -4.04 0.66
CA ILE A 111 7.68 -4.14 -0.76
C ILE A 111 6.18 -4.38 -0.88
N LEU A 112 5.48 -3.47 -1.52
CA LEU A 112 4.06 -3.59 -1.81
C LEU A 112 3.87 -3.82 -3.30
N GLU A 113 3.06 -4.81 -3.64
CA GLU A 113 2.61 -5.10 -5.00
C GLU A 113 1.10 -4.89 -5.07
N PHE A 114 0.67 -4.01 -5.97
CA PHE A 114 -0.73 -3.67 -6.16
C PHE A 114 -1.31 -4.45 -7.34
N LYS A 115 -2.54 -4.90 -7.16
CA LYS A 115 -3.36 -5.51 -8.19
C LYS A 115 -4.72 -4.86 -8.18
N TYR A 116 -5.34 -4.80 -9.35
CA TYR A 116 -6.67 -4.27 -9.52
C TYR A 116 -7.54 -5.29 -10.26
N ILE A 117 -8.77 -5.43 -9.77
CA ILE A 117 -9.82 -6.24 -10.39
C ILE A 117 -11.02 -5.33 -10.54
N SER A 118 -11.47 -5.09 -11.77
CA SER A 118 -12.73 -4.37 -11.97
C SER A 118 -13.89 -5.20 -11.41
N LEU A 119 -14.95 -4.53 -10.96
CA LEU A 119 -16.17 -5.21 -10.48
C LEU A 119 -16.73 -6.19 -11.51
N ALA A 120 -16.69 -5.82 -12.79
CA ALA A 120 -17.11 -6.69 -13.89
C ALA A 120 -16.28 -7.99 -13.96
N ASN A 121 -14.95 -7.89 -13.83
CA ASN A 121 -14.06 -9.06 -13.84
C ASN A 121 -14.19 -9.90 -12.55
N ALA A 122 -14.65 -9.28 -11.46
CA ALA A 122 -15.00 -9.98 -10.22
C ALA A 122 -16.40 -10.60 -10.25
N GLU A 123 -17.19 -10.36 -11.31
CA GLU A 123 -18.62 -10.71 -11.39
C GLU A 123 -19.46 -10.11 -10.25
N LEU A 124 -19.08 -8.92 -9.77
CA LEU A 124 -19.72 -8.21 -8.67
C LEU A 124 -20.30 -6.87 -9.13
N SER A 125 -21.25 -6.37 -8.35
CA SER A 125 -21.58 -4.94 -8.29
C SER A 125 -21.01 -4.35 -7.01
N GLY A 126 -20.83 -3.03 -6.94
CA GLY A 126 -20.34 -2.38 -5.71
C GLY A 126 -21.26 -2.62 -4.51
N GLU A 127 -22.59 -2.66 -4.73
CA GLU A 127 -23.57 -3.01 -3.70
C GLU A 127 -23.38 -4.44 -3.14
N LYS A 128 -22.96 -5.38 -3.98
CA LYS A 128 -22.66 -6.75 -3.54
C LYS A 128 -21.28 -6.86 -2.90
N ALA A 129 -20.29 -6.10 -3.39
CA ALA A 129 -18.91 -6.16 -2.90
C ALA A 129 -18.76 -5.54 -1.50
N LYS A 130 -19.41 -4.40 -1.23
CA LYS A 130 -19.31 -3.65 0.04
C LYS A 130 -19.57 -4.50 1.30
N PRO A 131 -20.66 -5.29 1.40
CA PRO A 131 -20.96 -6.05 2.62
C PRO A 131 -20.13 -7.33 2.80
N MET A 132 -19.35 -7.76 1.80
CA MET A 132 -18.58 -9.01 1.90
C MET A 132 -17.54 -8.94 3.05
N SER A 133 -17.16 -10.06 3.61
CA SER A 133 -15.99 -10.15 4.47
C SER A 133 -14.70 -10.21 3.64
N VAL A 134 -13.56 -9.93 4.26
CA VAL A 134 -12.25 -10.13 3.62
C VAL A 134 -12.07 -11.60 3.21
N ASP A 135 -12.56 -12.54 4.01
CA ASP A 135 -12.47 -13.98 3.72
C ASP A 135 -13.31 -14.38 2.49
N GLU A 136 -14.52 -13.83 2.35
CA GLU A 136 -15.36 -14.04 1.16
C GLU A 136 -14.71 -13.46 -0.09
N LEU A 137 -14.10 -12.27 0.00
CA LEU A 137 -13.36 -11.70 -1.12
C LEU A 137 -12.13 -12.54 -1.48
N LYS A 138 -11.36 -13.00 -0.49
CA LYS A 138 -10.23 -13.93 -0.68
C LYS A 138 -10.67 -15.27 -1.28
N ALA A 139 -11.93 -15.66 -1.12
CA ALA A 139 -12.46 -16.89 -1.71
C ALA A 139 -12.70 -16.78 -3.23
N LEU A 140 -12.88 -15.56 -3.76
CA LEU A 140 -13.15 -15.31 -5.18
C LEU A 140 -11.97 -15.76 -6.05
N ALA A 141 -12.27 -16.50 -7.12
CA ALA A 141 -11.28 -16.96 -8.09
C ALA A 141 -10.37 -15.85 -8.65
N PRO A 142 -10.89 -14.69 -9.11
CA PRO A 142 -10.05 -13.62 -9.62
C PRO A 142 -9.14 -13.00 -8.55
N VAL A 143 -9.61 -12.91 -7.30
CA VAL A 143 -8.80 -12.41 -6.17
C VAL A 143 -7.67 -13.38 -5.85
N LYS A 144 -7.95 -14.68 -5.73
CA LYS A 144 -6.93 -15.72 -5.52
C LYS A 144 -5.85 -15.69 -6.59
N GLN A 145 -6.27 -15.55 -7.86
CA GLN A 145 -5.33 -15.45 -8.97
C GLN A 145 -4.41 -14.24 -8.82
N LYS A 146 -4.96 -13.05 -8.52
CA LYS A 146 -4.15 -11.84 -8.33
C LYS A 146 -3.24 -11.89 -7.11
N LEU A 147 -3.68 -12.49 -6.01
CA LEU A 147 -2.84 -12.75 -4.84
C LEU A 147 -1.66 -13.69 -5.20
N ALA A 148 -1.91 -14.75 -5.96
CA ALA A 148 -0.87 -15.67 -6.40
C ALA A 148 0.14 -15.03 -7.38
N GLU A 149 -0.35 -14.22 -8.33
CA GLU A 149 0.48 -13.43 -9.25
C GLU A 149 1.40 -12.48 -8.48
N SER A 150 0.81 -11.70 -7.57
CA SER A 150 1.50 -10.75 -6.69
C SER A 150 2.54 -11.44 -5.82
N LYS A 151 2.19 -12.55 -5.17
CA LYS A 151 3.11 -13.37 -4.37
C LYS A 151 4.34 -13.80 -5.17
N LYS A 152 4.15 -14.30 -6.39
CA LYS A 152 5.27 -14.70 -7.25
C LYS A 152 6.19 -13.52 -7.57
N GLN A 153 5.62 -12.35 -7.85
CA GLN A 153 6.39 -11.13 -8.14
C GLN A 153 7.17 -10.66 -6.90
N LEU A 154 6.51 -10.58 -5.74
CA LEU A 154 7.13 -10.20 -4.47
C LEU A 154 8.33 -11.09 -4.10
N LEU A 155 8.22 -12.41 -4.28
CA LEU A 155 9.32 -13.34 -4.00
C LEU A 155 10.50 -13.21 -5.00
N ASP A 156 10.22 -12.96 -6.29
CA ASP A 156 11.27 -12.65 -7.26
C ASP A 156 12.01 -11.37 -6.86
N TYR A 157 11.28 -10.34 -6.40
CA TYR A 157 11.87 -9.08 -5.96
C TYR A 157 12.66 -9.19 -4.67
N GLN A 158 12.16 -9.94 -3.69
CA GLN A 158 12.90 -10.20 -2.45
C GLN A 158 14.30 -10.74 -2.75
N THR A 159 14.40 -11.72 -3.65
CA THR A 159 15.67 -12.35 -4.03
C THR A 159 16.66 -11.33 -4.63
N ARG A 160 16.17 -10.45 -5.52
CA ARG A 160 16.99 -9.38 -6.12
C ARG A 160 17.41 -8.34 -5.09
N LEU A 161 16.51 -7.94 -4.20
CA LEU A 161 16.76 -6.91 -3.20
C LEU A 161 17.77 -7.38 -2.15
N GLN A 162 17.67 -8.64 -1.71
CA GLN A 162 18.64 -9.26 -0.81
C GLN A 162 20.04 -9.30 -1.42
N SER A 163 20.16 -9.47 -2.75
CA SER A 163 21.46 -9.40 -3.43
C SER A 163 22.08 -8.00 -3.41
N LYS A 164 21.25 -6.93 -3.33
CA LYS A 164 21.71 -5.53 -3.31
C LYS A 164 21.98 -4.99 -1.90
N TYR A 165 21.17 -5.38 -0.91
CA TYR A 165 21.20 -4.82 0.45
C TYR A 165 21.63 -5.81 1.54
N GLY A 166 21.77 -7.10 1.22
CA GLY A 166 22.11 -8.16 2.17
C GLY A 166 20.99 -8.48 3.17
N GLU A 167 21.34 -9.16 4.27
CA GLU A 167 20.41 -9.60 5.32
C GLU A 167 19.98 -8.48 6.30
N VAL A 168 20.34 -7.22 6.04
CA VAL A 168 20.10 -6.10 6.96
C VAL A 168 18.62 -5.65 6.97
N LEU A 169 17.84 -6.06 5.96
CA LEU A 169 16.48 -5.61 5.77
C LEU A 169 15.49 -6.30 6.72
N ARG A 170 14.64 -5.50 7.39
CA ARG A 170 13.48 -5.97 8.15
C ARG A 170 12.29 -6.05 7.20
N LEU A 171 12.44 -6.86 6.15
CA LEU A 171 11.58 -6.83 4.97
C LEU A 171 10.21 -7.45 5.24
N GLN A 172 9.17 -6.75 4.82
CA GLN A 172 7.79 -7.23 4.73
C GLN A 172 7.35 -7.17 3.27
N LEU A 173 6.86 -8.29 2.75
CA LEU A 173 6.30 -8.39 1.42
C LEU A 173 4.78 -8.34 1.55
N ILE A 174 4.14 -7.39 0.89
CA ILE A 174 2.70 -7.17 1.03
C ILE A 174 2.05 -7.19 -0.34
N SER A 175 1.07 -8.05 -0.50
CA SER A 175 0.19 -8.08 -1.67
C SER A 175 -1.06 -7.29 -1.36
N VAL A 176 -1.46 -6.38 -2.25
CA VAL A 176 -2.67 -5.57 -2.14
C VAL A 176 -3.52 -5.76 -3.40
N VAL A 177 -4.77 -6.19 -3.24
CA VAL A 177 -5.71 -6.41 -4.34
C VAL A 177 -6.94 -5.55 -4.10
N ALA A 178 -7.13 -4.54 -4.94
CA ALA A 178 -8.35 -3.76 -4.97
C ALA A 178 -9.40 -4.43 -5.87
N VAL A 179 -10.62 -4.57 -5.37
CA VAL A 179 -11.80 -5.03 -6.11
C VAL A 179 -12.68 -3.81 -6.36
N GLY A 180 -12.51 -3.21 -7.53
CA GLY A 180 -13.03 -1.88 -7.81
C GLY A 180 -12.44 -0.83 -6.87
N PHE A 181 -13.22 0.21 -6.57
CA PHE A 181 -12.98 1.10 -5.44
C PHE A 181 -13.85 0.73 -4.24
N ASP A 182 -14.51 -0.44 -4.26
CA ASP A 182 -15.37 -0.81 -3.14
C ASP A 182 -14.60 -1.48 -2.02
N ARG A 183 -13.64 -2.36 -2.35
CA ARG A 183 -12.96 -3.23 -1.39
C ARG A 183 -11.49 -3.44 -1.69
N VAL A 184 -10.71 -3.64 -0.63
CA VAL A 184 -9.29 -3.96 -0.67
C VAL A 184 -9.04 -5.20 0.16
N VAL A 185 -8.31 -6.13 -0.43
CA VAL A 185 -7.79 -7.33 0.22
C VAL A 185 -6.28 -7.22 0.28
N TRP A 186 -5.69 -7.57 1.41
CA TRP A 186 -4.23 -7.63 1.52
C TRP A 186 -3.77 -8.90 2.24
N GLU A 187 -2.49 -9.24 2.04
CA GLU A 187 -1.80 -10.28 2.80
C GLU A 187 -0.29 -10.07 2.82
N THR A 188 0.34 -10.49 3.91
CA THR A 188 1.79 -10.63 3.97
C THR A 188 2.22 -11.91 3.24
N VAL A 189 3.27 -11.80 2.45
CA VAL A 189 3.86 -12.92 1.71
C VAL A 189 5.12 -13.40 2.45
N GLU A 190 5.10 -14.68 2.80
CA GLU A 190 6.25 -15.36 3.41
C GLU A 190 6.80 -16.44 2.47
N ASN A 191 8.13 -16.61 2.50
CA ASN A 191 8.78 -17.80 1.97
C ASN A 191 8.47 -18.95 2.94
N LYS A 192 7.87 -20.03 2.41
CA LYS A 192 7.71 -21.28 3.16
C LYS A 192 9.05 -21.98 3.31
#